data_AF-A0A957D604-F1
#
_entry.id   AF-A0A957D604-F1
#
_cell.length_a   1.000
_cell.length_b   1.000
_cell.length_c   1.000
_cell.angle_alpha   90.00
_cell.angle_beta   90.00
_cell.angle_gamma   90.00
#
_symmetry.space_group_name_H-M   'P 1'
#
loop_
_entity.id
_entity.type
_entity.pdbx_description
1 polymer ?
#
loop_
_entity_poly.entity_id
_entity_poly.type
_entity_poly.pdbx_seq_one_letter_code
_entity_poly.pdbx_strand_id
1 'polypeptide(L)'
;MSSFDQSFFVNREPMILGFQKLLKPTTRQAVMVVDAPRDMGKSWLVARLQMHCLETAVPIPAAYLDFRNPREIHEIQDALGLVRLVRNKLAEPTYFNDLNATINSFTSDRQTRGGAGVVTLRHMMERYFDLDDVDGLSFDLQIDFEELKGDTKGAKIRSLIRECEQQGRLEQLVGLCAQLRPSVDWSPVLADVSAVAVEAITPTGPDELIEDLNGRLWADSQQERQRAERQINESFFACLARLMTDKSQIAFLFDGIEEAPDVAEDWIRHELLLRLRDGQLNDIVVILTGRTKLDLTDLEMSHLLVPASLKPFTEDHVREYFVEKRNIHDPDLDIHTITVTSGGIPGALAMMADHAQPTVQDDDDFFSDL
;
A
#
# COMPACT_ATOMS: atom_id res chain seq x y z
N MET A 1 20.95 -2.05 8.50
CA MET A 1 20.53 -3.25 7.77
C MET A 1 21.42 -3.32 6.54
N SER A 2 22.29 -4.34 6.43
CA SER A 2 23.14 -4.46 5.25
C SER A 2 22.23 -4.60 4.02
N SER A 3 22.56 -3.91 2.93
CA SER A 3 21.96 -4.17 1.63
C SER A 3 22.06 -5.67 1.35
N PHE A 4 20.97 -6.29 0.93
CA PHE A 4 20.99 -7.66 0.43
C PHE A 4 22.02 -7.74 -0.71
N ASP A 5 23.05 -8.56 -0.53
CA ASP A 5 24.06 -8.82 -1.57
C ASP A 5 23.85 -10.22 -2.09
N GLN A 6 23.32 -10.33 -3.31
CA GLN A 6 23.00 -11.61 -3.94
C GLN A 6 24.22 -12.55 -4.02
N SER A 7 25.44 -12.01 -4.05
CA SER A 7 26.67 -12.81 -4.09
C SER A 7 26.86 -13.68 -2.85
N PHE A 8 26.24 -13.33 -1.71
CA PHE A 8 26.33 -14.11 -0.47
C PHE A 8 25.18 -15.09 -0.24
N PHE A 9 24.22 -15.17 -1.17
CA PHE A 9 23.11 -16.11 -1.05
C PHE A 9 23.58 -17.55 -1.30
N VAL A 10 23.43 -18.39 -0.29
CA VAL A 10 23.65 -19.84 -0.35
C VAL A 10 22.36 -20.51 -0.83
N ASN A 11 22.47 -21.40 -1.81
CA ASN A 11 21.30 -21.90 -2.50
C ASN A 11 20.35 -22.68 -1.56
N ARG A 12 19.11 -22.21 -1.45
CA ARG A 12 17.99 -22.90 -0.76
C ARG A 12 17.10 -23.59 -1.78
N GLU A 13 17.69 -24.44 -2.62
CA GLU A 13 17.06 -25.00 -3.83
C GLU A 13 15.65 -25.56 -3.62
N PRO A 14 15.34 -26.32 -2.54
CA PRO A 14 13.98 -26.82 -2.31
C PRO A 14 12.92 -25.71 -2.19
N MET A 15 13.26 -24.57 -1.59
CA MET A 15 12.34 -23.45 -1.41
C MET A 15 12.12 -22.70 -2.73
N ILE A 16 13.20 -22.50 -3.50
CA ILE A 16 13.12 -21.87 -4.83
C ILE A 16 12.30 -22.75 -5.78
N LEU A 17 12.55 -24.06 -5.81
CA LEU A 17 11.76 -25.02 -6.62
C LEU A 17 10.30 -25.08 -6.17
N GLY A 18 10.05 -25.02 -4.86
CA GLY A 18 8.71 -24.93 -4.29
C GLY A 18 7.98 -23.68 -4.80
N PHE A 19 8.64 -22.53 -4.76
CA PHE A 19 8.10 -21.27 -5.27
C PHE A 19 7.83 -21.32 -6.77
N GLN A 20 8.80 -21.78 -7.57
CA GLN A 20 8.63 -21.98 -9.01
C GLN A 20 7.49 -22.94 -9.36
N LYS A 21 7.22 -23.91 -8.49
CA LYS A 21 6.06 -24.79 -8.66
C LYS A 21 4.76 -24.05 -8.40
N LEU A 22 4.68 -23.19 -7.38
CA LEU A 22 3.51 -22.33 -7.12
C LEU A 22 3.22 -21.40 -8.31
N LEU A 23 4.28 -20.91 -8.97
CA LEU A 23 4.15 -20.08 -10.17
C LEU A 23 3.64 -20.83 -11.43
N LYS A 24 3.32 -22.13 -11.33
CA LYS A 24 2.75 -22.87 -12.46
C LYS A 24 1.23 -22.84 -12.39
N PRO A 25 0.51 -22.53 -13.49
CA PRO A 25 -0.97 -22.53 -13.52
C PRO A 25 -1.63 -23.86 -13.15
N THR A 26 -0.88 -24.97 -13.16
CA THR A 26 -1.37 -26.31 -12.79
C THR A 26 -1.33 -26.57 -11.29
N THR A 27 -0.67 -25.72 -10.51
CA THR A 27 -0.53 -25.89 -9.08
C THR A 27 -1.74 -25.30 -8.37
N ARG A 28 -2.45 -26.14 -7.60
CA ARG A 28 -3.60 -25.70 -6.80
C ARG A 28 -3.22 -24.91 -5.56
N GLN A 29 -1.99 -25.07 -5.11
CA GLN A 29 -1.46 -24.37 -3.94
C GLN A 29 -1.10 -22.94 -4.35
N ALA A 30 -1.33 -22.00 -3.45
CA ALA A 30 -1.12 -20.58 -3.72
C ALA A 30 -0.38 -19.85 -2.59
N VAL A 31 -0.29 -20.44 -1.40
CA VAL A 31 0.32 -19.80 -0.24
C VAL A 31 1.47 -20.63 0.29
N MET A 32 2.68 -20.08 0.32
CA MET A 32 3.81 -20.67 1.05
C MET A 32 3.96 -19.99 2.40
N VAL A 33 3.96 -20.77 3.48
CA VAL A 33 4.22 -20.25 4.84
C VAL A 33 5.60 -20.72 5.25
N VAL A 34 6.54 -19.79 5.39
CA VAL A 34 7.92 -20.05 5.77
C VAL A 34 8.18 -19.66 7.22
N ASP A 35 8.32 -20.64 8.09
CA ASP A 35 8.70 -20.42 9.48
C ASP A 35 10.17 -20.77 9.74
N ALA A 36 10.85 -19.95 10.54
CA ALA A 36 12.19 -20.27 11.03
C ALA A 36 12.57 -19.38 12.22
N PRO A 37 13.45 -19.84 13.12
CA PRO A 37 14.06 -18.98 14.14
C PRO A 37 14.74 -17.72 13.57
N ARG A 38 15.16 -16.83 14.47
CA ARG A 38 15.94 -15.63 14.10
C ARG A 38 17.20 -16.03 13.34
N ASP A 39 17.64 -15.18 12.43
CA ASP A 39 18.93 -15.30 11.72
C ASP A 39 19.08 -16.53 10.79
N MET A 40 17.96 -17.19 10.46
CA MET A 40 17.92 -18.34 9.53
C MET A 40 17.91 -17.97 8.04
N GLY A 41 18.03 -16.68 7.72
CA GLY A 41 18.05 -16.18 6.34
C GLY A 41 16.67 -16.05 5.67
N LYS A 42 15.60 -15.83 6.44
CA LYS A 42 14.24 -15.62 5.90
C LYS A 42 14.18 -14.43 4.93
N SER A 43 14.66 -13.25 5.35
CA SER A 43 14.70 -12.05 4.50
C SER A 43 15.51 -12.25 3.24
N TRP A 44 16.62 -12.99 3.35
CA TRP A 44 17.46 -13.34 2.22
C TRP A 44 16.73 -14.25 1.23
N LEU A 45 15.95 -15.21 1.72
CA LEU A 45 15.09 -16.04 0.87
C LEU A 45 14.04 -15.17 0.16
N VAL A 46 13.29 -14.34 0.89
CA VAL A 46 12.21 -13.54 0.29
C VAL A 46 12.75 -12.53 -0.73
N ALA A 47 13.87 -11.87 -0.43
CA ALA A 47 14.56 -11.00 -1.39
C ALA A 47 14.98 -11.78 -2.65
N ARG A 48 15.47 -13.02 -2.50
CA ARG A 48 15.78 -13.88 -3.66
C ARG A 48 14.54 -14.27 -4.46
N LEU A 49 13.40 -14.55 -3.80
CA LEU A 49 12.13 -14.81 -4.48
C LEU A 49 11.64 -13.57 -5.24
N GLN A 50 11.75 -12.38 -4.65
CA GLN A 50 11.42 -11.12 -5.32
C GLN A 50 12.28 -10.94 -6.57
N MET A 51 13.60 -11.13 -6.46
CA MET A 51 14.51 -11.04 -7.60
C MET A 51 14.14 -12.05 -8.69
N HIS A 52 13.71 -13.26 -8.34
CA HIS A 52 13.24 -14.24 -9.31
C HIS A 52 12.01 -13.76 -10.10
N CYS A 53 11.08 -13.05 -9.45
CA CYS A 53 9.93 -12.43 -10.14
C CYS A 53 10.33 -11.26 -11.07
N LEU A 54 11.50 -10.66 -10.86
CA LEU A 54 12.02 -9.57 -11.68
C LEU A 54 12.95 -10.05 -12.81
N GLU A 55 13.35 -11.32 -12.80
CA GLU A 55 14.18 -11.91 -13.86
C GLU A 55 13.40 -11.86 -15.19
N THR A 56 14.06 -11.45 -16.29
CA THR A 56 13.41 -11.20 -17.59
C THR A 56 12.67 -12.42 -18.17
N ALA A 57 13.05 -13.63 -17.74
CA ALA A 57 12.39 -14.86 -18.15
C ALA A 57 11.06 -15.13 -17.41
N VAL A 58 10.82 -14.46 -16.28
CA VAL A 58 9.67 -14.66 -15.38
C VAL A 58 9.17 -13.30 -14.86
N PRO A 59 8.85 -12.31 -15.74
CA PRO A 59 8.46 -10.98 -15.30
C PRO A 59 7.06 -11.03 -14.68
N ILE A 60 7.01 -11.26 -13.37
CA ILE A 60 5.78 -11.37 -12.58
C ILE A 60 5.72 -10.15 -11.67
N PRO A 61 4.63 -9.34 -11.72
CA PRO A 61 4.44 -8.27 -10.75
C PRO A 61 4.51 -8.82 -9.33
N ALA A 62 5.41 -8.26 -8.52
CA ALA A 62 5.68 -8.75 -7.18
C ALA A 62 5.73 -7.63 -6.15
N ALA A 63 4.86 -7.70 -5.14
CA ALA A 63 4.88 -6.77 -4.01
C ALA A 63 5.64 -7.39 -2.84
N TYR A 64 6.82 -6.83 -2.52
CA TYR A 64 7.60 -7.18 -1.33
C TYR A 64 7.43 -6.16 -0.22
N LEU A 65 6.96 -6.64 0.94
CA LEU A 65 6.76 -5.87 2.16
C LEU A 65 7.58 -6.49 3.30
N ASP A 66 8.43 -5.69 3.94
CA ASP A 66 9.21 -6.06 5.12
C ASP A 66 8.64 -5.32 6.34
N PHE A 67 7.91 -6.04 7.19
CA PHE A 67 7.31 -5.46 8.40
C PHE A 67 8.32 -5.13 9.50
N ARG A 68 9.62 -5.32 9.27
CA ARG A 68 10.68 -4.81 10.15
C ARG A 68 11.29 -3.52 9.61
N ASN A 69 10.96 -3.13 8.37
CA ASN A 69 11.41 -1.88 7.78
C ASN A 69 10.60 -0.73 8.39
N PRO A 70 11.20 0.15 9.21
CA PRO A 70 10.44 1.22 9.85
C PRO A 70 9.74 2.11 8.84
N ARG A 71 10.34 2.37 7.66
CA ARG A 71 9.72 3.23 6.64
C ARG A 71 8.39 2.67 6.14
N GLU A 72 8.35 1.37 5.87
CA GLU A 72 7.13 0.70 5.39
C GLU A 72 6.06 0.66 6.50
N ILE A 73 6.45 0.39 7.74
CA ILE A 73 5.53 0.46 8.89
C ILE A 73 4.95 1.87 9.05
N HIS A 74 5.76 2.92 8.84
CA HIS A 74 5.27 4.29 8.92
C HIS A 74 4.27 4.62 7.80
N GLU A 75 4.37 3.98 6.63
CA GLU A 75 3.38 4.12 5.54
C GLU A 75 2.07 3.38 5.84
N ILE A 76 2.13 2.28 6.59
CA ILE A 76 0.97 1.46 6.97
C ILE A 76 0.32 1.98 8.26
N GLN A 77 -0.28 3.17 8.19
CA GLN A 77 -1.09 3.72 9.29
C GLN A 77 -2.54 3.22 9.26
N ASP A 78 -3.03 2.82 8.10
CA ASP A 78 -4.38 2.33 7.85
C ASP A 78 -4.43 1.47 6.57
N ALA A 79 -5.64 1.00 6.22
CA ALA A 79 -5.86 0.17 5.04
C ALA A 79 -5.48 0.90 3.74
N LEU A 80 -5.70 2.22 3.66
CA LEU A 80 -5.32 3.02 2.49
C LEU A 80 -3.78 3.09 2.34
N GLY A 81 -3.05 3.31 3.43
CA GLY A 81 -1.59 3.29 3.45
C GLY A 81 -1.02 1.96 2.96
N LEU A 82 -1.59 0.85 3.44
CA LEU A 82 -1.22 -0.49 2.97
C LEU A 82 -1.50 -0.69 1.48
N VAL A 83 -2.71 -0.36 1.01
CA VAL A 83 -3.09 -0.52 -0.41
C VAL A 83 -2.18 0.32 -1.31
N ARG A 84 -1.85 1.55 -0.91
CA ARG A 84 -0.90 2.42 -1.64
C ARG A 84 0.49 1.79 -1.70
N LEU A 85 1.01 1.31 -0.58
CA LEU A 85 2.32 0.67 -0.51
C LEU A 85 2.35 -0.55 -1.44
N VAL A 86 1.35 -1.44 -1.35
CA VAL A 86 1.24 -2.63 -2.19
C VAL A 86 1.15 -2.26 -3.67
N ARG A 87 0.26 -1.33 -4.05
CA ARG A 87 0.14 -0.81 -5.43
C ARG A 87 1.48 -0.32 -5.97
N ASN A 88 2.19 0.50 -5.19
CA ASN A 88 3.48 1.07 -5.59
C ASN A 88 4.53 -0.03 -5.80
N LYS A 89 4.53 -1.07 -4.96
CA LYS A 89 5.48 -2.20 -5.07
C LYS A 89 5.22 -3.09 -6.28
N LEU A 90 3.98 -3.18 -6.77
CA LEU A 90 3.65 -3.92 -8.00
C LEU A 90 4.20 -3.26 -9.27
N ALA A 91 4.49 -1.96 -9.23
CA ALA A 91 5.15 -1.21 -10.32
C ALA A 91 4.42 -1.26 -11.69
N GLU A 92 3.10 -1.37 -11.68
CA GLU A 92 2.25 -1.43 -12.90
C GLU A 92 1.21 -0.29 -12.91
N PRO A 93 1.65 0.99 -12.97
CA PRO A 93 0.81 2.15 -12.65
C PRO A 93 -0.44 2.29 -13.53
N THR A 94 -0.37 1.88 -14.80
CA THR A 94 -1.50 1.97 -15.75
C THR A 94 -2.71 1.12 -15.32
N TYR A 95 -2.49 0.00 -14.62
CA TYR A 95 -3.57 -0.88 -14.17
C TYR A 95 -4.34 -0.32 -12.97
N PHE A 96 -3.78 0.68 -12.29
CA PHE A 96 -4.31 1.24 -11.06
C PHE A 96 -4.94 2.63 -11.23
N ASN A 97 -5.21 3.07 -12.46
CA ASN A 97 -5.91 4.33 -12.73
C ASN A 97 -7.27 4.40 -12.01
N ASP A 98 -8.08 3.34 -12.08
CA ASP A 98 -9.40 3.32 -11.42
C ASP A 98 -9.28 3.33 -9.88
N LEU A 99 -8.25 2.67 -9.35
CA LEU A 99 -7.93 2.72 -7.93
C LEU A 99 -7.54 4.14 -7.53
N ASN A 100 -6.68 4.81 -8.30
CA ASN A 100 -6.26 6.17 -8.02
C ASN A 100 -7.43 7.14 -8.11
N ALA A 101 -8.33 6.99 -9.09
CA ALA A 101 -9.57 7.75 -9.17
C ALA A 101 -10.46 7.54 -7.93
N THR A 102 -10.61 6.27 -7.49
CA THR A 102 -11.38 5.92 -6.29
C THR A 102 -10.76 6.52 -5.04
N ILE A 103 -9.45 6.37 -4.83
CA ILE A 103 -8.72 6.99 -3.71
C ILE A 103 -8.93 8.50 -3.75
N ASN A 104 -8.69 9.14 -4.90
CA ASN A 104 -8.83 10.58 -5.05
C ASN A 104 -10.25 11.08 -4.76
N SER A 105 -11.30 10.28 -4.98
CA SER A 105 -12.67 10.64 -4.60
C SER A 105 -12.87 10.76 -3.08
N PHE A 106 -12.05 10.06 -2.28
CA PHE A 106 -12.08 10.10 -0.81
C PHE A 106 -10.99 10.96 -0.19
N THR A 107 -9.90 11.22 -0.91
CA THR A 107 -8.73 11.92 -0.37
C THR A 107 -8.56 13.32 -0.90
N SER A 108 -9.20 13.66 -2.02
CA SER A 108 -9.27 15.04 -2.46
C SER A 108 -9.92 15.86 -1.36
N ASP A 109 -9.20 16.88 -0.91
CA ASP A 109 -9.68 17.77 0.14
C ASP A 109 -11.05 18.33 -0.27
N ARG A 110 -12.11 17.99 0.47
CA ARG A 110 -13.42 18.64 0.29
C ARG A 110 -13.26 20.17 0.40
N GLN A 111 -12.29 20.64 1.19
CA GLN A 111 -11.99 22.06 1.35
C GLN A 111 -11.26 22.71 0.16
N THR A 112 -10.47 22.01 -0.65
CA THR A 112 -9.84 22.62 -1.84
C THR A 112 -10.71 22.52 -3.09
N ARG A 113 -11.63 21.55 -3.16
CA ARG A 113 -12.56 21.45 -4.30
C ARG A 113 -13.77 22.38 -4.18
N GLY A 114 -14.19 22.78 -2.97
CA GLY A 114 -15.27 23.76 -2.74
C GLY A 114 -14.83 25.11 -2.16
N GLY A 115 -13.62 25.25 -1.62
CA GLY A 115 -13.24 26.39 -0.77
C GLY A 115 -13.26 27.76 -1.46
N ALA A 116 -12.73 27.88 -2.67
CA ALA A 116 -12.75 29.15 -3.40
C ALA A 116 -14.19 29.58 -3.75
N GLY A 117 -15.00 28.66 -4.29
CA GLY A 117 -16.40 28.91 -4.65
C GLY A 117 -17.29 29.19 -3.43
N VAL A 118 -17.15 28.41 -2.36
CA VAL A 118 -17.92 28.56 -1.11
C VAL A 118 -17.54 29.84 -0.36
N VAL A 119 -16.24 30.17 -0.30
CA VAL A 119 -15.79 31.43 0.31
C VAL A 119 -16.28 32.62 -0.51
N THR A 120 -16.21 32.56 -1.84
CA THR A 120 -16.71 33.61 -2.72
C THR A 120 -18.23 33.75 -2.62
N LEU A 121 -18.98 32.64 -2.65
CA LEU A 121 -20.42 32.60 -2.44
C LEU A 121 -20.82 33.23 -1.11
N ARG A 122 -20.13 32.86 -0.02
CA ARG A 122 -20.35 33.43 1.31
C ARG A 122 -20.14 34.94 1.31
N HIS A 123 -19.03 35.44 0.77
CA HIS A 123 -18.75 36.87 0.73
C HIS A 123 -19.78 37.63 -0.10
N MET A 124 -20.23 37.06 -1.22
CA MET A 124 -21.26 37.65 -2.06
C MET A 124 -22.62 37.69 -1.36
N MET A 125 -23.03 36.60 -0.71
CA MET A 125 -24.26 36.57 0.10
C MET A 125 -24.18 37.56 1.27
N GLU A 126 -23.08 37.60 2.02
CA GLU A 126 -22.90 38.54 3.14
C GLU A 126 -22.97 40.01 2.67
N ARG A 127 -22.57 40.29 1.42
CA ARG A 127 -22.57 41.65 0.85
C ARG A 127 -23.92 42.07 0.24
N TYR A 128 -24.63 41.18 -0.42
CA TYR A 128 -25.80 41.52 -1.26
C TYR A 128 -27.16 41.06 -0.70
N PHE A 129 -27.15 40.25 0.36
CA PHE A 129 -28.34 39.73 1.02
C PHE A 129 -28.42 40.24 2.46
N ASP A 130 -29.63 40.47 2.96
CA ASP A 130 -29.91 40.67 4.38
C ASP A 130 -30.40 39.37 5.05
N LEU A 131 -30.87 39.45 6.30
CA LEU A 131 -31.34 38.25 7.01
C LEU A 131 -32.68 37.74 6.47
N ASP A 132 -33.57 38.63 6.06
CA ASP A 132 -34.88 38.27 5.53
C ASP A 132 -34.74 37.61 4.16
N ASP A 133 -33.80 38.08 3.32
CA ASP A 133 -33.48 37.41 2.07
C ASP A 133 -32.92 35.98 2.31
N VAL A 134 -32.14 35.77 3.37
CA VAL A 134 -31.57 34.44 3.71
C VAL A 134 -32.64 33.49 4.23
N ASP A 135 -33.62 34.00 4.99
CA ASP A 135 -34.81 33.23 5.38
C ASP A 135 -35.62 32.82 4.15
N GLY A 136 -35.88 33.76 3.23
CA GLY A 136 -36.55 33.49 1.95
C GLY A 136 -35.82 32.42 1.11
N LEU A 137 -34.49 32.52 1.01
CA LEU A 137 -33.67 31.49 0.34
C LEU A 137 -33.77 30.13 1.03
N SER A 138 -33.77 30.10 2.37
CA SER A 138 -33.90 28.86 3.14
C SER A 138 -35.25 28.21 2.88
N PHE A 139 -36.32 29.01 2.85
CA PHE A 139 -37.66 28.56 2.51
C PHE A 139 -37.76 27.98 1.09
N ASP A 140 -37.24 28.70 0.08
CA ASP A 140 -37.23 28.23 -1.32
C ASP A 140 -36.43 26.94 -1.49
N LEU A 141 -35.40 26.77 -0.66
CA LEU A 141 -34.59 25.54 -0.59
C LEU A 141 -35.21 24.48 0.33
N GLN A 142 -36.37 24.70 0.94
CA GLN A 142 -37.00 23.77 1.89
C GLN A 142 -36.07 23.39 3.06
N ILE A 143 -35.26 24.33 3.54
CA ILE A 143 -34.41 24.21 4.71
C ILE A 143 -35.03 25.07 5.82
N ASP A 144 -35.23 24.49 7.00
CA ASP A 144 -35.78 25.22 8.15
C ASP A 144 -34.78 26.27 8.64
N PHE A 145 -35.15 27.54 8.51
CA PHE A 145 -34.30 28.65 8.92
C PHE A 145 -33.99 28.63 10.42
N GLU A 146 -34.91 28.13 11.25
CA GLU A 146 -34.70 28.05 12.71
C GLU A 146 -33.67 26.97 13.07
N GLU A 147 -33.52 25.93 12.25
CA GLU A 147 -32.50 24.88 12.45
C GLU A 147 -31.09 25.32 12.04
N LEU A 148 -30.95 26.39 11.25
CA LEU A 148 -29.65 26.94 10.87
C LEU A 148 -28.91 27.51 12.08
N LYS A 149 -27.63 27.15 12.24
CA LYS A 149 -26.84 27.54 13.42
C LYS A 149 -26.43 29.01 13.41
N GLY A 150 -26.68 29.68 14.53
CA GLY A 150 -26.16 30.99 14.90
C GLY A 150 -27.09 32.17 14.59
N ASP A 151 -26.95 33.26 15.35
CA ASP A 151 -27.94 34.36 15.39
C ASP A 151 -27.58 35.56 14.51
N THR A 152 -26.47 35.46 13.76
CA THR A 152 -25.99 36.55 12.90
C THR A 152 -26.16 36.19 11.44
N LYS A 153 -26.34 37.19 10.58
CA LYS A 153 -26.42 37.02 9.12
C LYS A 153 -25.32 36.11 8.57
N GLY A 154 -24.06 36.40 8.92
CA GLY A 154 -22.91 35.59 8.48
C GLY A 154 -22.85 34.19 9.10
N ALA A 155 -23.47 33.95 10.25
CA ALA A 155 -23.61 32.60 10.80
C ALA A 155 -24.70 31.79 10.08
N LYS A 156 -25.88 32.39 9.86
CA LYS A 156 -26.97 31.77 9.10
C LYS A 156 -26.57 31.46 7.65
N ILE A 157 -25.92 32.40 6.95
CA ILE A 157 -25.39 32.18 5.60
C ILE A 157 -24.40 31.00 5.57
N ARG A 158 -23.47 30.92 6.54
CA ARG A 158 -22.54 29.79 6.62
C ARG A 158 -23.25 28.46 6.86
N SER A 159 -24.24 28.45 7.76
CA SER A 159 -25.00 27.25 8.05
C SER A 159 -25.82 26.81 6.83
N LEU A 160 -26.44 27.75 6.10
CA LEU A 160 -27.21 27.47 4.89
C LEU A 160 -26.32 26.90 3.77
N ILE A 161 -25.17 27.52 3.52
CA ILE A 161 -24.22 27.06 2.50
C ILE A 161 -23.73 25.65 2.85
N ARG A 162 -23.40 25.40 4.12
CA ARG A 162 -22.99 24.07 4.59
C ARG A 162 -24.08 23.02 4.40
N GLU A 163 -25.32 23.36 4.71
CA GLU A 163 -26.46 22.46 4.53
C GLU A 163 -26.68 22.13 3.04
N CYS A 164 -26.59 23.16 2.18
CA CYS A 164 -26.68 22.99 0.72
C CYS A 164 -25.51 22.17 0.16
N GLU A 165 -24.31 22.33 0.70
CA GLU A 165 -23.14 21.53 0.34
C GLU A 165 -23.34 20.06 0.72
N GLN A 166 -23.82 19.79 1.94
CA GLN A 166 -24.10 18.42 2.41
C GLN A 166 -25.17 17.72 1.58
N GLN A 167 -26.15 18.47 1.08
CA GLN A 167 -27.24 17.95 0.25
C GLN A 167 -26.92 17.95 -1.26
N GLY A 168 -25.75 18.46 -1.70
CA GLY A 168 -25.40 18.56 -3.12
C GLY A 168 -26.24 19.58 -3.91
N ARG A 169 -26.74 20.63 -3.23
CA ARG A 169 -27.68 21.65 -3.76
C ARG A 169 -27.05 23.03 -3.93
N LEU A 170 -25.72 23.12 -3.95
CA LEU A 170 -24.99 24.38 -4.13
C LEU A 170 -25.34 25.09 -5.45
N GLU A 171 -25.45 24.37 -6.56
CA GLU A 171 -25.83 24.96 -7.85
C GLU A 171 -27.23 25.59 -7.79
N GLN A 172 -28.17 24.93 -7.12
CA GLN A 172 -29.52 25.44 -6.93
C GLN A 172 -29.51 26.74 -6.10
N LEU A 173 -28.74 26.77 -5.00
CA LEU A 173 -28.57 27.98 -4.18
C LEU A 173 -27.97 29.13 -5.00
N VAL A 174 -26.91 28.89 -5.77
CA VAL A 174 -26.29 29.93 -6.62
C VAL A 174 -27.26 30.40 -7.70
N GLY A 175 -28.04 29.49 -8.30
CA GLY A 175 -29.08 29.81 -9.26
C GLY A 175 -30.16 30.74 -8.69
N LEU A 176 -30.62 30.47 -7.46
CA LEU A 176 -31.56 31.33 -6.75
C LEU A 176 -30.94 32.70 -6.42
N CYS A 177 -29.69 32.73 -5.96
CA CYS A 177 -28.96 33.98 -5.71
C CYS A 177 -28.86 34.85 -6.98
N ALA A 178 -28.58 34.22 -8.13
CA ALA A 178 -28.50 34.91 -9.42
C ALA A 178 -29.85 35.46 -9.88
N GLN A 179 -30.96 34.74 -9.62
CA GLN A 179 -32.31 35.21 -9.93
C GLN A 179 -32.73 36.39 -9.05
N LEU A 180 -32.42 36.36 -7.76
CA LEU A 180 -32.78 37.41 -6.80
C LEU A 180 -31.92 38.67 -6.94
N ARG A 181 -30.69 38.54 -7.45
CA ARG A 181 -29.79 39.67 -7.71
C ARG A 181 -29.17 39.56 -9.11
N PRO A 182 -29.94 39.84 -10.19
CA PRO A 182 -29.47 39.72 -11.57
C PRO A 182 -28.35 40.71 -11.93
N SER A 183 -28.19 41.78 -11.15
CA SER A 183 -27.17 42.81 -11.37
C SER A 183 -25.78 42.44 -10.84
N VAL A 184 -25.66 41.32 -10.12
CA VAL A 184 -24.40 40.85 -9.54
C VAL A 184 -23.85 39.72 -10.42
N ASP A 185 -22.55 39.72 -10.69
CA ASP A 185 -21.91 38.66 -11.48
C ASP A 185 -21.63 37.43 -10.60
N TRP A 186 -22.45 36.39 -10.77
CA TRP A 186 -22.34 35.09 -10.08
C TRP A 186 -21.53 34.05 -10.86
N SER A 187 -21.07 34.39 -12.07
CA SER A 187 -20.33 33.47 -12.96
C SER A 187 -19.08 32.86 -12.31
N PRO A 188 -18.29 33.58 -11.51
CA PRO A 188 -17.12 32.99 -10.83
C PRO A 188 -17.52 31.87 -9.85
N VAL A 189 -18.61 32.05 -9.11
CA VAL A 189 -19.12 31.05 -8.17
C VAL A 189 -19.71 29.86 -8.91
N LEU A 190 -20.48 30.10 -9.98
CA LEU A 190 -21.04 29.05 -10.81
C LEU A 190 -19.96 28.22 -11.49
N ALA A 191 -18.88 28.84 -11.98
CA ALA A 191 -17.75 28.11 -12.56
C ALA A 191 -17.09 27.19 -11.52
N ASP A 192 -16.84 27.70 -10.31
CA ASP A 192 -16.24 26.92 -9.23
C ASP A 192 -17.17 25.80 -8.73
N VAL A 193 -18.48 26.05 -8.64
CA VAL A 193 -19.47 25.06 -8.17
C VAL A 193 -19.81 24.03 -9.25
N SER A 194 -19.82 24.41 -10.54
CA SER A 194 -20.09 23.48 -11.65
C SER A 194 -18.88 22.61 -11.97
N ALA A 195 -17.66 23.09 -11.75
CA ALA A 195 -16.44 22.28 -11.84
C ALA A 195 -16.48 21.09 -10.86
N VAL A 196 -17.14 21.26 -9.70
CA VAL A 196 -17.35 20.20 -8.69
C VAL A 196 -18.32 19.10 -9.16
N ALA A 197 -19.25 19.39 -10.07
CA ALA A 197 -20.23 18.42 -10.58
C ALA A 197 -19.74 17.65 -11.83
N VAL A 198 -18.75 18.17 -12.55
CA VAL A 198 -18.37 17.65 -13.88
C VAL A 198 -16.94 17.08 -13.94
N GLU A 199 -16.03 17.44 -13.04
CA GLU A 199 -14.69 16.81 -12.99
C GLU A 199 -14.67 15.57 -12.08
N ALA A 200 -15.54 14.61 -12.38
CA ALA A 200 -15.03 13.24 -12.40
C ALA A 200 -13.92 13.25 -13.45
N ILE A 201 -12.70 12.87 -13.04
CA ILE A 201 -11.53 12.77 -13.92
C ILE A 201 -11.92 11.83 -15.07
N THR A 202 -12.47 12.39 -16.14
CA THR A 202 -12.69 11.68 -17.39
C THR A 202 -11.36 11.84 -18.10
N PRO A 203 -10.56 10.77 -18.20
CA PRO A 203 -9.23 10.88 -18.78
C PRO A 203 -9.36 11.40 -20.20
N THR A 204 -8.53 12.39 -20.55
CA THR A 204 -8.53 13.04 -21.87
C THR A 204 -7.99 12.13 -22.98
N GLY A 205 -7.70 10.87 -22.66
CA GLY A 205 -7.44 9.76 -23.57
C GLY A 205 -7.30 8.44 -22.79
N PRO A 206 -7.39 7.27 -23.45
CA PRO A 206 -7.27 5.96 -22.79
C PRO A 206 -5.93 5.69 -22.08
N ASP A 207 -4.90 6.52 -22.31
CA ASP A 207 -3.53 6.33 -21.82
C ASP A 207 -3.08 7.38 -20.76
N GLU A 208 -3.94 8.30 -20.33
CA GLU A 208 -3.54 9.31 -19.33
C GLU A 208 -3.51 8.69 -17.93
N LEU A 209 -2.35 8.76 -17.27
CA LEU A 209 -2.16 8.24 -15.91
C LEU A 209 -2.88 9.14 -14.91
N ILE A 210 -3.75 8.54 -14.09
CA ILE A 210 -4.39 9.24 -12.98
C ILE A 210 -3.43 9.14 -11.80
N GLU A 211 -2.82 10.26 -11.41
CA GLU A 211 -1.94 10.30 -10.24
C GLU A 211 -2.74 10.27 -8.92
N ASP A 212 -2.22 9.56 -7.92
CA ASP A 212 -2.72 9.62 -6.56
C ASP A 212 -2.32 10.95 -5.91
N LEU A 213 -3.30 11.71 -5.42
CA LEU A 213 -3.08 13.00 -4.79
C LEU A 213 -2.39 12.92 -3.43
N ASN A 214 -2.10 11.71 -2.93
CA ASN A 214 -1.47 11.44 -1.63
C ASN A 214 -2.20 12.10 -0.44
N GLY A 215 -3.49 12.39 -0.59
CA GLY A 215 -4.32 12.95 0.46
C GLY A 215 -4.64 11.91 1.54
N ARG A 216 -5.08 12.40 2.70
CA ARG A 216 -5.61 11.56 3.78
C ARG A 216 -7.06 11.19 3.48
N LEU A 217 -7.51 10.04 3.97
CA LEU A 217 -8.89 9.62 3.84
C LEU A 217 -9.77 10.52 4.72
N TRP A 218 -10.71 11.24 4.10
CA TRP A 218 -11.67 12.07 4.80
C TRP A 218 -12.92 11.24 5.12
N ALA A 219 -13.25 11.14 6.40
CA ALA A 219 -14.47 10.49 6.86
C ALA A 219 -15.00 11.21 8.10
N ASP A 220 -16.24 11.68 8.04
CA ASP A 220 -16.89 12.38 9.15
C ASP A 220 -17.45 11.39 10.19
N SER A 221 -17.47 10.10 9.84
CA SER A 221 -17.89 9.01 10.74
C SER A 221 -17.10 7.72 10.50
N GLN A 222 -17.14 6.81 11.47
CA GLN A 222 -16.56 5.46 11.32
C GLN A 222 -17.25 4.65 10.21
N GLN A 223 -18.56 4.86 9.98
CA GLN A 223 -19.27 4.16 8.91
C GLN A 223 -18.83 4.63 7.52
N GLU A 224 -18.61 5.94 7.35
CA GLU A 224 -18.06 6.49 6.11
C GLU A 224 -16.64 5.99 5.84
N ARG A 225 -15.81 5.94 6.89
CA ARG A 225 -14.46 5.39 6.80
C ARG A 225 -14.48 3.94 6.33
N GLN A 226 -15.29 3.09 6.96
CA GLN A 226 -15.43 1.68 6.58
C GLN A 226 -15.96 1.53 5.14
N ARG A 227 -16.90 2.38 4.72
CA ARG A 227 -17.41 2.38 3.35
C ARG A 227 -16.31 2.75 2.36
N ALA A 228 -15.53 3.79 2.64
CA ALA A 228 -14.43 4.23 1.80
C ALA A 228 -13.35 3.15 1.69
N GLU A 229 -12.90 2.58 2.82
CA GLU A 229 -11.93 1.49 2.87
C GLU A 229 -12.41 0.27 2.06
N ARG A 230 -13.69 -0.11 2.19
CA ARG A 230 -14.27 -1.19 1.38
C ARG A 230 -14.23 -0.89 -0.11
N GLN A 231 -14.66 0.30 -0.54
CA GLN A 231 -14.67 0.66 -1.95
C GLN A 231 -13.26 0.75 -2.55
N ILE A 232 -12.30 1.26 -1.77
CA ILE A 232 -10.89 1.29 -2.16
C ILE A 232 -10.35 -0.15 -2.32
N ASN A 233 -10.64 -1.05 -1.38
CA ASN A 233 -10.25 -2.45 -1.47
C ASN A 233 -10.89 -3.14 -2.69
N GLU A 234 -12.20 -2.96 -2.90
CA GLU A 234 -12.91 -3.51 -4.06
C GLU A 234 -12.29 -3.03 -5.38
N SER A 235 -11.98 -1.73 -5.47
CA SER A 235 -11.30 -1.17 -6.64
C SER A 235 -9.88 -1.71 -6.80
N PHE A 236 -9.13 -1.92 -5.71
CA PHE A 236 -7.80 -2.50 -5.75
C PHE A 236 -7.83 -3.93 -6.31
N PHE A 237 -8.72 -4.79 -5.81
CA PHE A 237 -8.85 -6.17 -6.32
C PHE A 237 -9.39 -6.22 -7.74
N ALA A 238 -10.27 -5.29 -8.15
CA ALA A 238 -10.67 -5.16 -9.56
C ALA A 238 -9.49 -4.81 -10.46
N CYS A 239 -8.58 -3.95 -10.01
CA CYS A 239 -7.33 -3.65 -10.74
C CYS A 239 -6.42 -4.88 -10.82
N LEU A 240 -6.27 -5.64 -9.73
CA LEU A 240 -5.52 -6.89 -9.74
C LEU A 240 -6.12 -7.92 -10.71
N ALA A 241 -7.45 -8.05 -10.78
CA ALA A 241 -8.11 -8.96 -11.71
C ALA A 241 -7.77 -8.65 -13.18
N ARG A 242 -7.73 -7.36 -13.53
CA ARG A 242 -7.26 -6.93 -14.86
C ARG A 242 -5.78 -7.22 -15.07
N LEU A 243 -4.94 -6.90 -14.09
CA LEU A 243 -3.51 -7.17 -14.16
C LEU A 243 -3.21 -8.66 -14.35
N MET A 244 -3.96 -9.54 -13.69
CA MET A 244 -3.83 -11.00 -13.85
C MET A 244 -4.23 -11.48 -15.25
N THR A 245 -5.16 -10.80 -15.92
CA THR A 245 -5.57 -11.14 -17.30
C THR A 245 -4.38 -11.00 -18.27
N ASP A 246 -3.53 -10.00 -18.05
CA ASP A 246 -2.41 -9.68 -18.95
C ASP A 246 -1.08 -10.31 -18.51
N LYS A 247 -0.80 -10.34 -17.19
CA LYS A 247 0.47 -10.81 -16.63
C LYS A 247 0.45 -12.27 -16.21
N SER A 248 -0.70 -12.94 -16.29
CA SER A 248 -0.95 -14.34 -15.92
C SER A 248 -0.76 -14.70 -14.46
N GLN A 249 0.11 -14.01 -13.69
CA GLN A 249 0.31 -14.22 -12.26
C GLN A 249 0.77 -12.95 -11.54
N ILE A 250 0.56 -12.90 -10.23
CA ILE A 250 1.05 -11.85 -9.32
C ILE A 250 1.59 -12.50 -8.04
N ALA A 251 2.67 -11.97 -7.47
CA ALA A 251 3.24 -12.44 -6.21
C ALA A 251 3.12 -11.39 -5.09
N PHE A 252 2.68 -11.82 -3.91
CA PHE A 252 2.80 -11.04 -2.67
C PHE A 252 3.81 -11.72 -1.74
N LEU A 253 4.79 -10.96 -1.27
CA LEU A 253 5.91 -11.42 -0.47
C LEU A 253 5.92 -10.63 0.83
N PHE A 254 5.43 -11.23 1.91
CA PHE A 254 5.35 -10.61 3.23
C PHE A 254 6.42 -11.19 4.16
N ASP A 255 7.34 -10.35 4.64
CA ASP A 255 8.39 -10.76 5.56
C ASP A 255 8.25 -10.13 6.95
N GLY A 256 8.50 -10.95 7.98
CA GLY A 256 8.38 -10.58 9.37
C GLY A 256 6.93 -10.42 9.80
N ILE A 257 6.04 -11.35 9.38
CA ILE A 257 4.60 -11.25 9.66
C ILE A 257 4.27 -11.07 11.14
N GLU A 258 5.14 -11.54 12.06
CA GLU A 258 4.97 -11.34 13.50
C GLU A 258 5.13 -9.88 13.96
N GLU A 259 5.68 -9.00 13.12
CA GLU A 259 5.85 -7.56 13.38
C GLU A 259 4.84 -6.73 12.54
N ALA A 260 3.92 -7.38 11.82
CA ALA A 260 2.93 -6.69 11.01
C ALA A 260 1.98 -5.85 11.89
N PRO A 261 1.65 -4.60 11.52
CA PRO A 261 0.60 -3.86 12.19
C PRO A 261 -0.75 -4.60 12.11
N ASP A 262 -1.62 -4.45 13.11
CA ASP A 262 -2.94 -5.11 13.15
C ASP A 262 -3.74 -4.91 11.85
N VAL A 263 -3.71 -3.69 11.29
CA VAL A 263 -4.39 -3.38 10.01
C VAL A 263 -3.84 -4.18 8.83
N ALA A 264 -2.54 -4.48 8.81
CA ALA A 264 -1.91 -5.30 7.78
C ALA A 264 -2.21 -6.78 7.97
N GLU A 265 -2.16 -7.28 9.21
CA GLU A 265 -2.55 -8.66 9.51
C GLU A 265 -4.02 -8.89 9.13
N ASP A 266 -4.92 -7.99 9.56
CA ASP A 266 -6.33 -8.08 9.26
C ASP A 266 -6.61 -8.04 7.77
N TRP A 267 -5.95 -7.15 7.02
CA TRP A 267 -6.09 -7.07 5.57
C TRP A 267 -5.56 -8.34 4.88
N ILE A 268 -4.39 -8.85 5.28
CA ILE A 268 -3.84 -10.08 4.71
C ILE A 268 -4.81 -11.23 4.94
N ARG A 269 -5.30 -11.42 6.16
CA ARG A 269 -6.17 -12.55 6.51
C ARG A 269 -7.55 -12.42 5.87
N HIS A 270 -8.21 -11.28 6.06
CA HIS A 270 -9.63 -11.13 5.76
C HIS A 270 -9.90 -10.56 4.37
N GLU A 271 -8.96 -9.83 3.77
CA GLU A 271 -9.14 -9.29 2.42
C GLU A 271 -8.40 -10.15 1.38
N LEU A 272 -7.12 -10.46 1.58
CA LEU A 272 -6.34 -11.19 0.59
C LEU A 272 -6.57 -12.71 0.65
N LEU A 273 -6.34 -13.35 1.79
CA LEU A 273 -6.37 -14.81 1.91
C LEU A 273 -7.78 -15.39 1.79
N LEU A 274 -8.81 -14.71 2.30
CA LEU A 274 -10.21 -15.14 2.10
C LEU A 274 -10.60 -15.14 0.62
N ARG A 275 -10.25 -14.11 -0.14
CA ARG A 275 -10.53 -14.06 -1.58
C ARG A 275 -9.77 -15.14 -2.36
N LEU A 276 -8.54 -15.44 -1.94
CA LEU A 276 -7.75 -16.54 -2.50
C LEU A 276 -8.40 -17.89 -2.23
N ARG A 277 -8.85 -18.13 -0.99
CA ARG A 277 -9.61 -19.33 -0.59
C ARG A 277 -10.88 -19.50 -1.40
N ASP A 278 -11.61 -18.41 -1.61
CA ASP A 278 -12.90 -18.43 -2.31
C ASP A 278 -12.75 -18.48 -3.84
N GLY A 279 -11.52 -18.57 -4.36
CA GLY A 279 -11.24 -18.71 -5.79
C GLY A 279 -11.45 -17.43 -6.60
N GLN A 280 -11.49 -16.27 -5.93
CA GLN A 280 -11.60 -14.96 -6.58
C GLN A 280 -10.25 -14.46 -7.14
N LEU A 281 -9.14 -15.07 -6.69
CA LEU A 281 -7.77 -14.65 -6.97
C LEU A 281 -6.87 -15.84 -7.40
N ASN A 282 -7.29 -16.61 -8.42
CA ASN A 282 -6.67 -17.90 -8.76
C ASN A 282 -5.20 -17.82 -9.22
N ASP A 283 -4.74 -16.65 -9.66
CA ASP A 283 -3.41 -16.44 -10.23
C ASP A 283 -2.49 -15.62 -9.30
N ILE A 284 -2.83 -15.57 -8.01
CA ILE A 284 -2.00 -14.93 -6.98
C ILE A 284 -1.23 -15.98 -6.18
N VAL A 285 0.08 -15.75 -6.02
CA VAL A 285 0.94 -16.49 -5.10
C VAL A 285 1.28 -15.60 -3.91
N VAL A 286 1.14 -16.13 -2.69
CA VAL A 286 1.44 -15.43 -1.44
C VAL A 286 2.54 -16.16 -0.69
N ILE A 287 3.58 -15.44 -0.28
CA ILE A 287 4.64 -15.95 0.60
C ILE A 287 4.55 -15.20 1.91
N LEU A 288 4.35 -15.93 3.00
CA LEU A 288 4.29 -15.42 4.36
C LEU A 288 5.50 -15.94 5.11
N THR A 289 6.39 -15.05 5.56
CA THR A 289 7.57 -15.46 6.34
C THR A 289 7.55 -14.89 7.74
N GLY A 290 7.87 -15.75 8.72
CA GLY A 290 7.83 -15.35 10.13
C GLY A 290 8.68 -16.21 11.05
N ARG A 291 8.80 -15.79 12.31
CA ARG A 291 9.50 -16.54 13.36
C ARG A 291 8.71 -17.71 13.92
N THR A 292 7.41 -17.49 14.05
CA THR A 292 6.46 -18.47 14.57
C THR A 292 5.64 -19.04 13.42
N LYS A 293 5.16 -20.26 13.61
CA LYS A 293 4.18 -20.84 12.70
C LYS A 293 2.90 -19.99 12.75
N LEU A 294 2.53 -19.40 11.62
CA LEU A 294 1.30 -18.65 11.50
C LEU A 294 0.11 -19.61 11.58
N ASP A 295 -0.83 -19.32 12.47
CA ASP A 295 -2.07 -20.08 12.58
C ASP A 295 -3.10 -19.51 11.59
N LEU A 296 -3.44 -20.32 10.59
CA LEU A 296 -4.46 -20.02 9.56
C LEU A 296 -5.57 -21.09 9.57
N THR A 297 -5.73 -21.80 10.69
CA THR A 297 -6.71 -22.89 10.79
C THR A 297 -8.15 -22.40 10.70
N ASP A 298 -8.40 -21.18 11.17
CA ASP A 298 -9.68 -20.45 11.07
C ASP A 298 -10.13 -20.17 9.63
N LEU A 299 -9.18 -20.06 8.70
CA LEU A 299 -9.49 -19.79 7.29
C LEU A 299 -9.83 -21.05 6.50
N GLU A 300 -9.66 -22.26 7.05
CA GLU A 300 -9.93 -23.55 6.39
C GLU A 300 -9.19 -23.77 5.04
N MET A 301 -8.10 -23.04 4.80
CA MET A 301 -7.41 -23.01 3.50
C MET A 301 -6.25 -24.02 3.36
N SER A 302 -6.24 -25.09 4.15
CA SER A 302 -5.13 -26.07 4.20
C SER A 302 -4.72 -26.66 2.85
N HIS A 303 -5.65 -26.75 1.90
CA HIS A 303 -5.42 -27.23 0.54
C HIS A 303 -4.64 -26.25 -0.35
N LEU A 304 -4.60 -24.96 0.02
CA LEU A 304 -3.84 -23.91 -0.65
C LEU A 304 -2.45 -23.69 -0.04
N LEU A 305 -2.21 -24.22 1.17
CA LEU A 305 -0.99 -23.96 1.94
C LEU A 305 0.14 -24.94 1.58
N VAL A 306 1.35 -24.40 1.50
CA VAL A 306 2.62 -25.14 1.45
C VAL A 306 3.44 -24.73 2.67
N PRO A 307 3.44 -25.52 3.75
CA PRO A 307 4.31 -25.26 4.88
C PRO A 307 5.76 -25.50 4.48
N ALA A 308 6.62 -24.57 4.85
CA ALA A 308 8.04 -24.60 4.60
C ALA A 308 8.78 -24.17 5.87
N SER A 309 9.81 -24.91 6.27
CA SER A 309 10.63 -24.52 7.41
C SER A 309 12.09 -24.50 7.01
N LEU A 310 12.81 -23.43 7.38
CA LEU A 310 14.23 -23.34 7.06
C LEU A 310 15.04 -24.19 8.04
N LYS A 311 15.80 -25.11 7.49
CA LYS A 311 16.76 -25.92 8.26
C LYS A 311 18.10 -25.19 8.38
N PRO A 312 18.88 -25.46 9.43
CA PRO A 312 20.26 -25.00 9.49
C PRO A 312 21.06 -25.48 8.27
N PHE A 313 22.11 -24.74 7.94
CA PHE A 313 23.05 -25.13 6.90
C PHE A 313 23.78 -26.42 7.27
N THR A 314 23.94 -27.29 6.28
CA THR A 314 24.83 -28.46 6.33
C THR A 314 26.27 -28.01 6.09
N GLU A 315 27.24 -28.90 6.31
CA GLU A 315 28.65 -28.60 6.02
C GLU A 315 28.88 -28.17 4.57
N ASP A 316 28.16 -28.75 3.60
CA ASP A 316 28.25 -28.36 2.19
C ASP A 316 27.80 -26.92 1.97
N HIS A 317 26.71 -26.50 2.61
CA HIS A 317 26.23 -25.11 2.54
C HIS A 317 27.20 -24.14 3.23
N VAL A 318 27.81 -24.55 4.35
CA VAL A 318 28.82 -23.74 5.05
C VAL A 318 30.08 -23.60 4.20
N ARG A 319 30.51 -24.67 3.53
CA ARG A 319 31.60 -24.66 2.57
C ARG A 319 31.30 -23.71 1.41
N GLU A 320 30.13 -23.84 0.78
CA GLU A 320 29.68 -22.92 -0.29
C GLU A 320 29.76 -21.47 0.20
N TYR A 321 29.21 -21.19 1.38
CA TYR A 321 29.19 -19.82 1.93
C TYR A 321 30.59 -19.24 2.15
N PHE A 322 31.49 -19.94 2.84
CA PHE A 322 32.82 -19.41 3.15
C PHE A 322 33.73 -19.38 1.92
N VAL A 323 33.77 -20.48 1.16
CA VAL A 323 34.75 -20.67 0.08
C VAL A 323 34.28 -20.00 -1.20
N GLU A 324 33.03 -20.23 -1.61
CA GLU A 324 32.56 -19.76 -2.92
C GLU A 324 31.96 -18.36 -2.85
N LYS A 325 31.19 -18.06 -1.79
CA LYS A 325 30.48 -16.79 -1.67
C LYS A 325 31.32 -15.70 -1.01
N ARG A 326 31.99 -16.02 0.10
CA ARG A 326 32.84 -15.09 0.85
C ARG A 326 34.31 -15.09 0.39
N ASN A 327 34.68 -15.98 -0.53
CA ASN A 327 36.03 -16.10 -1.11
C ASN A 327 37.13 -16.28 -0.03
N ILE A 328 36.82 -16.99 1.06
CA ILE A 328 37.74 -17.28 2.15
C ILE A 328 38.44 -18.61 1.86
N HIS A 329 39.68 -18.53 1.40
CA HIS A 329 40.52 -19.69 1.04
C HIS A 329 41.64 -19.94 2.06
N ASP A 330 41.29 -20.01 3.34
CA ASP A 330 42.24 -20.38 4.39
C ASP A 330 42.41 -21.92 4.41
N PRO A 331 43.63 -22.46 4.20
CA PRO A 331 43.88 -23.90 4.26
C PRO A 331 43.62 -24.52 5.64
N ASP A 332 43.61 -23.71 6.70
CA ASP A 332 43.33 -24.15 8.08
C ASP A 332 41.83 -24.01 8.45
N LEU A 333 40.97 -23.62 7.49
CA LEU A 333 39.53 -23.45 7.71
C LEU A 333 38.83 -24.81 7.93
N ASP A 334 38.57 -25.12 9.20
CA ASP A 334 37.79 -26.30 9.57
C ASP A 334 36.27 -26.06 9.45
N ILE A 335 35.74 -26.38 8.27
CA ILE A 335 34.30 -26.30 7.96
C ILE A 335 33.44 -27.08 8.94
N HIS A 336 33.90 -28.23 9.43
CA HIS A 336 33.13 -29.04 10.38
C HIS A 336 32.99 -28.30 11.70
N THR A 337 34.11 -27.82 12.25
CA THR A 337 34.11 -27.03 13.49
C THR A 337 33.27 -25.75 13.38
N ILE A 338 33.34 -25.04 12.25
CA ILE A 338 32.51 -23.86 12.00
C ILE A 338 31.02 -24.23 11.98
N THR A 339 30.66 -25.32 11.30
CA THR A 339 29.27 -25.79 11.22
C THR A 339 28.73 -26.16 12.59
N VAL A 340 29.49 -26.91 13.39
CA VAL A 340 29.10 -27.31 14.75
C VAL A 340 28.99 -26.09 15.68
N THR A 341 29.96 -25.17 15.63
CA THR A 341 30.02 -24.01 16.53
C THR A 341 28.93 -22.99 16.22
N SER A 342 28.64 -22.75 14.93
CA SER A 342 27.54 -21.88 14.51
C SER A 342 26.16 -22.55 14.59
N GLY A 343 26.12 -23.87 14.76
CA GLY A 343 24.90 -24.68 14.60
C GLY A 343 24.32 -24.63 13.19
N GLY A 344 25.10 -24.22 12.18
CA GLY A 344 24.64 -24.00 10.80
C GLY A 344 23.71 -22.79 10.64
N ILE A 345 23.68 -21.86 11.61
CA ILE A 345 22.81 -20.68 11.56
C ILE A 345 23.43 -19.61 10.63
N PRO A 346 22.76 -19.20 9.54
CA PRO A 346 23.29 -18.22 8.58
C PRO A 346 23.79 -16.91 9.18
N GLY A 347 23.07 -16.30 10.13
CA GLY A 347 23.55 -15.05 10.75
C GLY A 347 24.77 -15.25 11.65
N ALA A 348 24.90 -16.40 12.31
CA ALA A 348 26.12 -16.72 13.06
C ALA A 348 27.32 -16.92 12.11
N LEU A 349 27.10 -17.59 10.99
CA LEU A 349 28.10 -17.77 9.93
C LEU A 349 28.52 -16.44 9.31
N ALA A 350 27.57 -15.51 9.10
CA ALA A 350 27.87 -14.16 8.63
C ALA A 350 28.78 -13.40 9.59
N MET A 351 28.47 -13.39 10.89
CA MET A 351 29.33 -12.77 11.90
C MET A 351 30.73 -13.40 11.94
N MET A 352 30.82 -14.74 11.86
CA MET A 352 32.11 -15.43 11.79
C MET A 352 32.92 -15.05 10.54
N ALA A 353 32.27 -14.99 9.38
CA ALA A 353 32.92 -14.61 8.12
C ALA A 353 33.41 -13.15 8.16
N ASP A 354 32.62 -12.23 8.71
CA ASP A 354 33.00 -10.82 8.83
C ASP A 354 34.23 -10.63 9.75
N HIS A 355 34.42 -11.49 10.75
CA HIS A 355 35.61 -11.51 11.60
C HIS A 355 36.82 -12.22 10.96
N ALA A 356 36.59 -13.14 10.02
CA ALA A 356 37.64 -13.90 9.34
C ALA A 356 38.24 -13.15 8.15
N GLN A 357 37.50 -12.19 7.56
CA GLN A 357 38.07 -11.32 6.55
C GLN A 357 39.07 -10.36 7.23
N PRO A 358 40.33 -10.28 6.75
CA PRO A 358 41.25 -9.28 7.25
C PRO A 358 40.58 -7.92 7.04
N THR A 359 40.46 -7.12 8.10
CA THR A 359 40.17 -5.70 7.96
C THR A 359 41.24 -5.16 7.02
N VAL A 360 40.86 -4.91 5.78
CA VAL A 360 41.57 -3.90 4.99
C VAL A 360 41.29 -2.63 5.76
N GLN A 361 42.15 -2.33 6.75
CA GLN A 361 42.41 -0.94 7.06
C GLN A 361 42.85 -0.39 5.71
N ASP A 362 41.98 0.38 5.07
CA ASP A 362 42.48 1.56 4.40
C ASP A 362 43.30 2.26 5.48
N ASP A 363 44.61 1.99 5.48
CA ASP A 363 45.57 2.88 6.08
C ASP A 363 45.29 4.19 5.34
N ASP A 364 44.45 5.03 5.97
CA ASP A 364 44.45 6.46 5.76
C ASP A 364 45.92 6.85 5.94
N ASP A 365 46.60 6.94 4.80
CA ASP A 365 47.93 7.48 4.55
C ASP A 365 47.92 8.97 4.92
N PHE A 366 47.46 9.30 6.13
CA PHE A 366 47.45 10.64 6.70
C PHE A 366 48.87 11.19 6.89
N PHE A 367 49.89 10.33 6.76
CA PHE A 367 51.31 10.68 6.84
C PHE A 367 52.10 10.43 5.56
N SER A 368 51.48 10.10 4.41
CA SER A 368 52.25 9.95 3.16
C SER A 368 52.75 11.29 2.58
N ASP A 369 52.28 12.42 3.12
CA ASP A 369 52.63 13.79 2.70
C ASP A 369 53.25 14.66 3.82
N LEU A 370 53.98 14.08 4.79
CA LEU A 370 54.78 14.84 5.78
C LEU A 370 56.28 14.63 5.68
#